data_AF-A0A920DNV4-F1
#
_entry.id   AF-A0A920DNV4-F1
#
_cell.length_a   1.000
_cell.length_b   1.000
_cell.length_c   1.000
_cell.angle_alpha   90.00
_cell.angle_beta   90.00
_cell.angle_gamma   90.00
#
_symmetry.space_group_name_H-M   'P 1'
#
loop_
_entity.id
_entity.type
_entity.pdbx_description
1 polymer ?
#
loop_
_entity_poly.entity_id
_entity_poly.type
_entity_poly.pdbx_seq_one_letter_code
_entity_poly.pdbx_strand_id
1 'polypeptide(L)'
;MREFEDRFIALGVPYRVIGGPRFYERAEIRDANAYFRLIAQADDDLAFERICNKPRRGLGNVALQTLHDAARRQNTSLYRAATQLVQTEELKPAARRALNGFIQSVERWRGLAVHDAYRTGRAGSG
;
A
#
# COMPACT_ATOMS: atom_id res chain seq x y z
N MET A 1 3.68 -26.53 19.49
CA MET A 1 2.82 -25.36 19.81
C MET A 1 1.37 -25.63 19.44
N ARG A 2 1.09 -26.02 18.18
CA ARG A 2 -0.25 -26.45 17.73
C ARG A 2 -0.85 -27.62 18.52
N GLU A 3 -0.03 -28.61 18.89
CA GLU A 3 -0.48 -29.79 19.66
C GLU A 3 -1.07 -29.44 21.05
N PHE A 4 -0.59 -28.39 21.71
CA PHE A 4 -1.16 -27.94 22.99
C PHE A 4 -2.49 -27.20 22.80
N GLU A 5 -2.58 -26.37 21.75
CA GLU A 5 -3.82 -25.68 21.37
C GLU A 5 -4.91 -26.69 21.00
N ASP A 6 -4.57 -27.70 20.19
CA ASP A 6 -5.49 -28.77 19.78
C ASP A 6 -5.99 -29.58 20.98
N ARG A 7 -5.13 -29.82 21.99
CA ARG A 7 -5.52 -30.49 23.24
C ARG A 7 -6.42 -29.63 24.11
N PHE A 8 -6.15 -28.33 24.25
CA PHE A 8 -7.04 -27.43 25.00
C PHE A 8 -8.42 -27.29 24.34
N ILE A 9 -8.47 -27.26 23.01
CA ILE A 9 -9.72 -27.29 22.24
C ILE A 9 -10.47 -28.61 22.52
N ALA A 10 -9.80 -29.76 22.43
CA ALA A 10 -10.42 -31.07 22.65
C ALA A 10 -10.97 -31.26 24.08
N LEU A 11 -10.32 -30.65 25.07
CA LEU A 11 -10.72 -30.73 26.48
C LEU A 11 -11.70 -29.63 26.91
N GLY A 12 -12.08 -28.71 26.02
CA GLY A 12 -12.95 -27.57 26.34
C GLY A 12 -12.35 -26.60 27.35
N VAL A 13 -11.02 -26.57 27.49
CA VAL A 13 -10.32 -25.69 28.43
C VAL A 13 -10.11 -24.33 27.78
N PRO A 14 -10.65 -23.23 28.33
CA PRO A 14 -10.40 -21.89 27.82
C PRO A 14 -8.90 -21.56 27.84
N TYR A 15 -8.34 -21.12 26.72
CA TYR A 15 -6.94 -20.72 26.62
C TYR A 15 -6.78 -19.46 25.75
N ARG A 16 -5.63 -18.78 25.89
CA ARG A 16 -5.27 -17.60 25.09
C ARG A 16 -3.85 -17.75 24.57
N VAL A 17 -3.67 -17.64 23.26
CA VAL A 17 -2.35 -17.62 22.63
C VAL A 17 -1.73 -16.24 22.81
N ILE A 18 -0.59 -16.16 23.49
CA ILE A 18 0.23 -14.95 23.59
C ILE A 18 1.45 -15.18 22.69
N GLY A 19 1.60 -14.35 21.64
CA GLY A 19 2.71 -14.48 20.69
C GLY A 19 2.48 -15.43 19.50
N GLY A 20 1.23 -15.76 19.18
CA GLY A 20 0.85 -16.39 17.90
C GLY A 20 1.16 -15.50 16.69
N PRO A 21 0.80 -15.88 15.44
CA PRO A 21 1.23 -15.19 14.21
C PRO A 21 1.11 -13.68 14.39
N ARG A 22 2.25 -12.98 14.32
CA ARG A 22 2.39 -11.63 14.86
C ARG A 22 1.39 -10.75 14.13
N PHE A 23 0.64 -9.93 14.87
CA PHE A 23 -0.40 -9.07 14.30
C PHE A 23 0.08 -8.31 13.05
N TYR A 24 1.31 -7.79 13.09
CA TYR A 24 1.95 -7.06 11.99
C TYR A 24 2.49 -7.92 10.83
N GLU A 25 2.48 -9.26 10.95
CA GLU A 25 2.87 -10.17 9.86
C GLU A 25 1.70 -10.50 8.93
N ARG A 26 0.48 -10.30 9.42
CA ARG A 26 -0.76 -10.49 8.64
C ARG A 26 -0.72 -9.67 7.36
N ALA A 27 -1.13 -10.29 6.25
CA ALA A 27 -0.98 -9.70 4.93
C ALA A 27 -1.78 -8.40 4.80
N GLU A 28 -3.00 -8.40 5.33
CA GLU A 28 -3.91 -7.27 5.39
C GLU A 28 -3.34 -6.11 6.22
N ILE A 29 -2.69 -6.40 7.34
CA ILE A 29 -2.08 -5.37 8.20
C ILE A 29 -0.87 -4.74 7.51
N ARG A 30 -0.04 -5.54 6.85
CA ARG A 30 1.09 -5.03 6.06
C ARG A 30 0.63 -4.25 4.83
N ASP A 31 -0.43 -4.68 4.16
CA ASP A 31 -1.01 -3.96 3.02
C ASP A 31 -1.56 -2.59 3.49
N ALA A 32 -2.34 -2.56 4.57
CA ALA A 32 -2.84 -1.32 5.16
C ALA A 32 -1.71 -0.37 5.58
N ASN A 33 -0.66 -0.90 6.23
CA ASN A 33 0.50 -0.10 6.61
C ASN A 33 1.23 0.49 5.39
N ALA A 34 1.35 -0.27 4.30
CA ALA A 34 1.94 0.24 3.06
C ALA A 34 1.11 1.36 2.41
N TYR A 35 -0.23 1.31 2.50
CA TYR A 35 -1.06 2.45 2.10
C TYR A 35 -0.73 3.71 2.90
N PHE A 36 -0.68 3.60 4.24
CA PHE A 36 -0.36 4.75 5.10
C PHE A 36 1.03 5.30 4.83
N ARG A 37 2.03 4.41 4.68
CA ARG A 37 3.40 4.79 4.33
C ARG A 37 3.48 5.53 3.00
N LEU A 38 2.81 5.03 1.96
CA LEU A 38 2.79 5.69 0.66
C LEU A 38 2.08 7.05 0.70
N ILE A 39 1.07 7.23 1.55
CA ILE A 39 0.41 8.54 1.76
C ILE A 39 1.36 9.51 2.49
N ALA A 40 2.11 9.03 3.48
CA ALA A 40 3.06 9.86 4.22
C ALA A 40 4.31 10.22 3.40
N GLN A 41 4.89 9.25 2.68
CA GLN A 41 6.13 9.38 1.92
C GLN A 41 5.95 8.83 0.50
N ALA A 42 6.06 9.71 -0.50
CA ALA A 42 5.75 9.33 -1.89
C ALA A 42 6.83 8.44 -2.49
N ASP A 43 8.06 8.63 -2.02
CA ASP A 43 9.25 7.94 -2.49
C ASP A 43 9.49 6.61 -1.74
N ASP A 44 8.44 6.02 -1.14
CA ASP A 44 8.50 4.69 -0.53
C ASP A 44 8.18 3.60 -1.55
N ASP A 45 9.19 3.20 -2.31
CA ASP A 45 9.06 2.21 -3.39
C ASP A 45 8.59 0.85 -2.89
N LEU A 46 9.05 0.42 -1.71
CA LEU A 46 8.64 -0.85 -1.11
C LEU A 46 7.14 -0.86 -0.76
N ALA A 47 6.63 0.25 -0.24
CA ALA A 47 5.20 0.41 0.00
C ALA A 47 4.43 0.41 -1.34
N PHE A 48 4.90 1.17 -2.33
CA PHE A 48 4.28 1.24 -3.65
C PHE A 48 4.18 -0.14 -4.32
N GLU A 49 5.29 -0.88 -4.44
CA GLU A 49 5.31 -2.21 -5.06
C GLU A 49 4.31 -3.16 -4.40
N ARG A 50 4.23 -3.12 -3.06
CA ARG A 50 3.34 -3.99 -2.30
C ARG A 50 1.87 -3.78 -2.66
N ILE A 51 1.44 -2.53 -2.84
CA ILE A 51 0.02 -2.16 -2.91
C ILE A 51 -0.46 -1.68 -4.28
N CYS A 52 0.44 -1.38 -5.23
CA CYS A 52 0.07 -0.86 -6.55
C CYS A 52 -0.98 -1.72 -7.27
N ASN A 53 -0.91 -3.04 -7.12
CA ASN A 53 -1.85 -4.01 -7.69
C ASN A 53 -2.65 -4.80 -6.64
N LYS A 54 -2.78 -4.26 -5.42
CA LYS A 54 -3.62 -4.84 -4.35
C LYS A 54 -4.64 -3.82 -3.83
N PRO A 55 -5.96 -4.06 -3.93
CA PRO A 55 -6.61 -5.18 -4.62
C PRO A 55 -6.24 -5.23 -6.11
N ARG A 56 -6.49 -6.35 -6.80
CA ARG A 56 -6.12 -6.50 -8.22
C ARG A 56 -6.71 -5.35 -9.06
N ARG A 57 -5.83 -4.62 -9.76
CA ARG A 57 -6.18 -3.49 -10.64
C ARG A 57 -5.99 -3.79 -12.12
N GLY A 58 -5.52 -4.98 -12.47
CA GLY A 58 -5.19 -5.32 -13.85
C GLY A 58 -3.81 -4.82 -14.30
N LEU A 59 -2.92 -4.49 -13.36
CA LEU A 59 -1.51 -4.24 -13.64
C LEU A 59 -0.80 -5.59 -13.82
N GLY A 60 -0.63 -6.02 -15.07
CA GLY A 60 0.11 -7.24 -15.41
C GLY A 60 1.63 -7.05 -15.35
N ASN A 61 2.37 -8.15 -15.43
CA ASN A 61 3.84 -8.16 -15.34
C ASN A 61 4.52 -7.20 -16.33
N VAL A 62 4.02 -7.11 -17.57
CA VAL A 62 4.55 -6.18 -18.59
C VAL A 62 4.41 -4.73 -18.14
N ALA A 63 3.25 -4.34 -17.59
CA ALA A 63 3.02 -2.97 -17.13
C ALA A 63 3.90 -2.63 -15.92
N LEU A 64 4.10 -3.58 -15.01
CA LEU A 64 5.01 -3.42 -13.88
C LEU A 64 6.46 -3.29 -14.34
N GLN A 65 6.90 -4.11 -15.31
CA GLN A 65 8.24 -4.02 -15.88
C GLN A 65 8.47 -2.66 -16.54
N THR A 66 7.54 -2.20 -17.38
CA THR A 66 7.61 -0.86 -17.99
C THR A 66 7.72 0.25 -16.93
N LEU A 67 6.99 0.11 -15.82
CA LEU A 67 7.09 1.06 -14.71
C LEU A 67 8.48 1.04 -14.04
N HIS A 68 9.04 -0.14 -13.77
CA HIS A 68 10.39 -0.26 -13.22
C HIS A 68 11.45 0.33 -14.16
N ASP A 69 11.32 0.06 -15.46
CA ASP A 69 12.25 0.58 -16.47
C ASP A 69 12.14 2.10 -16.59
N ALA A 70 10.94 2.66 -16.54
CA ALA A 70 10.72 4.11 -16.51
C ALA A 70 11.36 4.74 -15.26
N ALA A 71 11.14 4.17 -14.08
CA ALA A 71 11.73 4.64 -12.82
C ALA A 71 13.25 4.64 -12.86
N ARG A 72 13.85 3.57 -13.39
CA ARG A 72 15.32 3.46 -13.58
C ARG A 72 15.85 4.47 -14.59
N ARG A 73 15.22 4.61 -15.75
CA ARG A 73 15.63 5.58 -16.80
C ARG A 73 15.61 7.02 -16.28
N GLN A 74 14.61 7.35 -15.46
CA GLN A 74 14.42 8.71 -14.94
C GLN A 74 15.13 8.95 -13.61
N ASN A 75 15.75 7.91 -13.02
CA ASN A 75 16.33 7.91 -11.69
C ASN A 75 15.38 8.52 -10.63
N THR A 76 14.15 8.02 -10.61
CA THR A 76 13.08 8.53 -9.74
C THR A 76 12.33 7.38 -9.07
N SER A 77 11.57 7.68 -8.01
CA SER A 77 10.76 6.68 -7.31
C SER A 77 9.68 6.09 -8.21
N LEU A 78 9.21 4.88 -7.89
CA LEU A 78 8.15 4.21 -8.63
C LEU A 78 6.86 5.04 -8.66
N TYR A 79 6.54 5.74 -7.58
CA TYR A 79 5.39 6.63 -7.55
C TYR A 79 5.53 7.78 -8.56
N ARG A 80 6.67 8.47 -8.56
CA ARG A 80 6.92 9.59 -9.49
C ARG A 80 6.96 9.10 -10.94
N ALA A 81 7.65 7.99 -11.19
CA ALA A 81 7.68 7.36 -12.51
C ALA A 81 6.27 7.01 -12.97
N ALA A 82 5.42 6.46 -12.08
CA ALA A 82 4.03 6.15 -12.39
C ALA A 82 3.23 7.40 -12.76
N THR A 83 3.40 8.51 -12.04
CA THR A 83 2.71 9.78 -12.35
C THR A 83 3.07 10.34 -13.73
N GLN A 84 4.31 10.17 -14.17
CA GLN A 84 4.72 10.56 -15.51
C GLN A 84 4.27 9.55 -16.57
N LEU A 85 4.43 8.26 -16.27
CA LEU A 85 4.15 7.18 -17.21
C LEU A 85 2.67 7.14 -17.63
N VAL A 86 1.74 7.48 -16.72
CA VAL A 86 0.31 7.56 -17.07
C VAL A 86 -0.05 8.69 -18.04
N GLN A 87 0.84 9.66 -18.23
CA GLN A 87 0.69 10.74 -19.21
C GLN A 87 1.23 10.35 -20.60
N THR A 88 1.86 9.19 -20.72
CA THR A 88 2.46 8.68 -21.97
C THR A 88 1.62 7.56 -22.60
N GLU A 89 2.06 7.06 -23.75
CA GLU A 89 1.48 5.88 -24.43
C GLU A 89 2.31 4.60 -24.24
N GLU A 90 3.30 4.60 -23.34
CA GLU A 90 4.15 3.43 -23.07
C GLU A 90 3.38 2.25 -22.44
N LEU A 91 2.25 2.53 -21.78
CA LEU A 91 1.37 1.52 -21.18
C LEU A 91 0.15 1.22 -22.04
N LYS A 92 -0.26 -0.05 -22.08
CA LYS A 92 -1.55 -0.44 -22.67
C LYS A 92 -2.72 0.35 -22.03
N PRO A 93 -3.77 0.72 -22.79
CA PRO A 93 -4.82 1.61 -22.28
C PRO A 93 -5.49 1.17 -20.98
N ALA A 94 -5.72 -0.14 -20.80
CA ALA A 94 -6.32 -0.68 -19.57
C ALA A 94 -5.39 -0.52 -18.36
N ALA A 95 -4.11 -0.84 -18.50
CA ALA A 95 -3.12 -0.69 -17.44
C ALA A 95 -2.89 0.78 -17.10
N ARG A 96 -2.83 1.66 -18.11
CA ARG A 96 -2.72 3.12 -17.93
C ARG A 96 -3.89 3.67 -17.12
N ARG A 97 -5.13 3.30 -17.46
CA ARG A 97 -6.33 3.72 -16.70
C ARG A 97 -6.30 3.22 -15.26
N ALA A 98 -5.94 1.96 -15.06
CA ALA A 98 -5.84 1.36 -13.73
C ALA A 98 -4.79 2.05 -12.83
N LEU A 99 -3.60 2.30 -13.39
CA LEU A 99 -2.52 3.00 -12.69
C LEU A 99 -2.90 4.45 -12.38
N ASN A 100 -3.52 5.14 -13.34
CA ASN A 100 -3.96 6.52 -13.15
C ASN A 100 -5.02 6.64 -12.05
N GLY A 101 -6.02 5.74 -12.03
CA GLY A 101 -7.03 5.72 -10.96
C GLY A 101 -6.45 5.46 -9.57
N PHE A 102 -5.38 4.64 -9.49
CA PHE A 102 -4.64 4.44 -8.24
C PHE A 102 -3.91 5.71 -7.80
N ILE A 103 -3.19 6.37 -8.71
CA ILE A 103 -2.48 7.63 -8.43
C ILE A 103 -3.44 8.70 -7.94
N GLN A 104 -4.56 8.92 -8.64
CA GLN A 104 -5.60 9.89 -8.24
C GLN A 104 -6.16 9.60 -6.84
N SER A 105 -6.27 8.32 -6.47
CA SER A 105 -6.70 7.94 -5.13
C SER A 105 -5.66 8.33 -4.08
N VAL A 106 -4.37 8.08 -4.35
CA VAL A 106 -3.26 8.45 -3.46
C VAL A 106 -3.16 9.97 -3.29
N GLU A 107 -3.26 10.74 -4.39
CA GLU A 107 -3.28 12.20 -4.36
C GLU A 107 -4.43 12.74 -3.53
N ARG A 108 -5.64 12.20 -3.71
CA ARG A 108 -6.81 12.57 -2.90
C ARG A 108 -6.57 12.31 -1.42
N TRP A 109 -6.06 11.14 -1.05
CA TRP A 109 -5.80 10.80 0.36
C TRP A 109 -4.71 11.68 0.98
N ARG A 110 -3.68 12.03 0.22
CA ARG A 110 -2.66 13.01 0.63
C ARG A 110 -3.26 14.38 0.90
N GLY A 111 -4.14 14.86 0.03
CA GLY A 111 -4.87 16.11 0.23
C GLY A 111 -5.70 16.12 1.52
N LEU A 112 -6.37 15.01 1.82
CA LEU A 112 -7.15 14.85 3.06
C LEU A 112 -6.26 14.85 4.31
N ALA A 113 -5.12 14.16 4.28
CA ALA A 113 -4.19 14.10 5.41
C ALA A 113 -3.60 15.48 5.75
N VAL A 114 -3.28 16.29 4.73
CA VAL A 114 -2.78 17.65 4.91
C VAL A 114 -3.87 18.55 5.51
N HIS A 115 -5.10 18.47 4.99
CA HIS A 115 -6.22 19.27 5.49
C HIS A 115 -6.53 18.97 6.97
N ASP A 116 -6.46 17.70 7.37
CA ASP A 116 -6.71 17.32 8.76
C ASP A 116 -5.60 17.83 9.71
N ALA A 117 -4.34 17.78 9.29
CA ALA A 117 -3.23 18.33 10.07
C ALA A 117 -3.42 19.83 10.39
N TYR A 118 -3.94 20.62 9.46
CA TYR A 118 -4.23 22.04 9.68
C TYR A 118 -5.41 22.27 10.63
N ARG A 119 -6.42 21.38 10.65
CA ARG A 119 -7.57 21.51 11.54
C ARG A 119 -7.20 21.20 12.99
N THR A 120 -6.42 20.13 13.20
CA THR A 120 -6.01 19.68 14.54
C THR A 120 -4.99 20.63 15.17
N GLY A 121 -4.10 21.24 14.37
CA GLY A 121 -3.14 22.24 14.85
C GLY A 121 -3.77 23.54 15.37
N ARG A 122 -5.02 23.85 15.01
CA ARG A 122 -5.73 25.06 15.46
C ARG A 122 -6.61 24.84 16.70
N ALA A 123 -6.86 23.60 17.09
CA ALA A 123 -7.70 23.25 18.24
C ALA A 123 -6.91 23.09 19.56
N GLY A 124 -5.57 23.13 19.51
CA GLY A 124 -4.68 22.96 20.67
C GLY A 124 -4.09 24.26 21.25
N SER A 125 -4.51 25.42 20.77
CA SER A 125 -4.11 26.74 21.31
C SER A 125 -5.35 27.49 21.83
N GLY A 126 -5.86 27.07 22.98
CA GLY A 126 -6.99 27.67 23.68
C GLY A 126 -7.02 27.21 25.13
#